data_AF-A0A1G2E2K4-F1
#
_entry.id   AF-A0A1G2E2K4-F1
#
_cell.length_a   1.000
_cell.length_b   1.000
_cell.length_c   1.000
_cell.angle_alpha   90.00
_cell.angle_beta   90.00
_cell.angle_gamma   90.00
#
_symmetry.space_group_name_H-M   'P 1'
#
loop_
_entity.id
_entity.type
_entity.pdbx_description
1 polymer ?
#
loop_
_entity_poly.entity_id
_entity_poly.type
_entity_poly.pdbx_seq_one_letter_code
_entity_poly.pdbx_strand_id
1 'polypeptide(L)'
;MKNSESKKSEKYILAERAVFRANSGLYFLEECLALIHKGGTDPAFSRSLYILFSYNFELILKSRILLASELISRKDLIEKIKSHDLELLSKRLSIEELQSINVKNILKNENFGFTEYLVEILDGRTIIFQDLIDVRYDFEKDGLRNIDLNESAKMQSDVNILLAMTKDIMKMLPPNK
;
A
#
# COMPACT_ATOMS: atom_id res chain seq x y z
N MET A 1 20.84 -29.37 27.68
CA MET A 1 20.58 -29.04 26.27
C MET A 1 19.67 -27.82 26.23
N LYS A 2 20.15 -26.65 25.80
CA LYS A 2 19.32 -25.45 25.67
C LYS A 2 18.55 -25.55 24.35
N ASN A 3 17.22 -25.54 24.42
CA ASN A 3 16.35 -25.31 23.26
C ASN A 3 16.76 -23.98 22.62
N SER A 4 17.41 -24.03 21.45
CA SER A 4 17.56 -22.84 20.61
C SER A 4 16.23 -22.63 19.88
N GLU A 5 15.29 -21.96 20.55
CA GLU A 5 14.18 -21.33 19.86
C GLU A 5 14.78 -20.39 18.80
N SER A 6 14.65 -20.77 17.54
CA SER A 6 15.07 -19.96 16.40
C SER A 6 14.24 -18.67 16.42
N LYS A 7 14.83 -17.59 16.96
CA LYS A 7 14.22 -16.26 16.98
C LYS A 7 13.92 -15.85 15.53
N LYS A 8 12.65 -15.61 15.21
CA LYS A 8 12.19 -15.14 13.90
C LYS A 8 13.00 -13.87 13.54
N SER A 9 13.58 -13.83 12.33
CA SER A 9 14.39 -12.68 11.88
C SER A 9 13.55 -11.39 11.94
N GLU A 10 14.18 -10.27 12.33
CA GLU A 10 13.51 -8.97 12.45
C GLU A 10 12.80 -8.56 11.15
N LYS A 11 13.35 -8.91 9.98
CA LYS A 11 12.70 -8.63 8.69
C LYS A 11 11.33 -9.29 8.56
N TYR A 12 11.20 -10.54 9.00
CA TYR A 12 9.94 -11.27 8.98
C TYR A 12 8.95 -10.70 9.99
N ILE A 13 9.42 -10.33 11.20
CA ILE A 13 8.57 -9.70 12.22
C ILE A 13 8.02 -8.36 11.73
N LEU A 14 8.86 -7.53 11.11
CA LEU A 14 8.45 -6.24 10.57
C LEU A 14 7.52 -6.39 9.36
N ALA A 15 7.85 -7.29 8.43
CA ALA A 15 7.05 -7.54 7.24
C ALA A 15 5.66 -8.07 7.62
N GLU A 16 5.60 -9.02 8.55
CA GLU A 16 4.36 -9.53 9.13
C GLU A 16 3.52 -8.39 9.72
N ARG A 17 4.10 -7.58 10.62
CA ARG A 17 3.38 -6.45 11.22
C ARG A 17 2.90 -5.42 10.20
N ALA A 18 3.61 -5.21 9.11
CA ALA A 18 3.22 -4.29 8.06
C ALA A 18 2.06 -4.86 7.22
N VAL A 19 2.19 -6.10 6.71
CA VAL A 19 1.17 -6.73 5.87
C VAL A 19 -0.12 -7.01 6.63
N PHE A 20 -0.04 -7.42 7.90
CA PHE A 20 -1.25 -7.61 8.73
C PHE A 20 -2.00 -6.30 8.97
N ARG A 21 -1.28 -5.18 9.20
CA ARG A 21 -1.91 -3.86 9.30
C ARG A 21 -2.55 -3.43 7.99
N ALA A 22 -1.86 -3.62 6.87
CA ALA A 22 -2.41 -3.34 5.55
C ALA A 22 -3.70 -4.13 5.31
N ASN A 23 -3.67 -5.44 5.60
CA ASN A 23 -4.80 -6.33 5.44
C ASN A 23 -6.01 -5.91 6.29
N SER A 24 -5.80 -5.63 7.58
CA SER A 24 -6.88 -5.14 8.46
C SER A 24 -7.42 -3.78 8.01
N GLY A 25 -6.55 -2.87 7.58
CA GLY A 25 -6.95 -1.56 7.07
C GLY A 25 -7.75 -1.65 5.76
N LEU A 26 -7.45 -2.62 4.90
CA LEU A 26 -8.19 -2.87 3.67
C LEU A 26 -9.57 -3.48 3.92
N TYR A 27 -9.72 -4.39 4.88
CA TYR A 27 -11.05 -4.87 5.30
C TYR A 27 -11.90 -3.75 5.89
N PHE A 28 -11.31 -2.88 6.72
CA PHE A 28 -12.00 -1.69 7.20
C PHE A 28 -12.44 -0.78 6.04
N LEU A 29 -11.56 -0.57 5.06
CA LEU A 29 -11.88 0.23 3.88
C LEU A 29 -13.01 -0.40 3.04
N GLU A 30 -13.00 -1.72 2.85
CA GLU A 30 -14.07 -2.47 2.20
C GLU A 30 -15.43 -2.26 2.90
N GLU A 31 -15.45 -2.34 4.23
CA GLU A 31 -16.66 -2.08 5.02
C GLU A 31 -17.14 -0.62 4.88
N CYS A 32 -16.22 0.35 4.91
CA CYS A 32 -16.56 1.76 4.69
C CYS A 32 -17.21 1.99 3.32
N LEU A 33 -16.65 1.40 2.25
CA LEU A 33 -17.17 1.52 0.89
C LEU A 33 -18.54 0.83 0.74
N ALA A 34 -18.75 -0.31 1.40
CA ALA A 34 -20.02 -1.05 1.33
C ALA A 34 -21.15 -0.39 2.14
N LEU A 35 -20.85 0.11 3.34
CA LEU A 35 -21.86 0.49 4.34
C LEU A 35 -22.05 2.00 4.46
N ILE A 36 -20.99 2.79 4.30
CA ILE A 36 -20.97 4.21 4.64
C ILE A 36 -20.96 5.09 3.38
N HIS A 37 -20.16 4.72 2.37
CA HIS A 37 -19.90 5.58 1.21
C HIS A 37 -20.26 4.90 -0.12
N LYS A 38 -21.47 5.17 -0.62
CA LYS A 38 -21.99 4.57 -1.87
C LYS A 38 -21.72 5.39 -3.15
N GLY A 39 -21.00 6.51 -3.07
CA GLY A 39 -20.72 7.37 -4.22
C GLY A 39 -20.37 8.82 -3.84
N GLY A 40 -19.65 9.50 -4.73
CA GLY A 40 -18.95 10.76 -4.49
C GLY A 40 -19.85 11.97 -4.22
N THR A 41 -20.08 12.27 -2.95
CA THR A 41 -20.72 13.55 -2.55
C THR A 41 -20.05 14.24 -1.36
N ASP A 42 -19.11 13.60 -0.65
CA ASP A 42 -18.42 14.23 0.48
C ASP A 42 -16.88 14.17 0.31
N PRO A 43 -16.25 15.31 -0.04
CA PRO A 43 -14.81 15.42 -0.19
C PRO A 43 -13.99 15.00 1.04
N ALA A 44 -14.52 15.16 2.26
CA ALA A 44 -13.82 14.75 3.48
C ALA A 44 -13.81 13.23 3.64
N PHE A 45 -14.90 12.56 3.26
CA PHE A 45 -14.93 11.09 3.19
C PHE A 45 -13.97 10.59 2.10
N SER A 46 -14.06 11.11 0.87
CA SER A 46 -13.17 10.72 -0.23
C SER A 46 -11.70 10.87 0.17
N ARG A 47 -11.32 12.01 0.77
CA ARG A 47 -9.97 12.24 1.30
C ARG A 47 -9.55 11.17 2.30
N SER A 48 -10.41 10.85 3.26
CA SER A 48 -10.14 9.84 4.28
C SER A 48 -9.93 8.46 3.66
N LEU A 49 -10.75 8.09 2.67
CA LEU A 49 -10.63 6.83 1.94
C LEU A 49 -9.30 6.77 1.16
N TYR A 50 -8.91 7.83 0.44
CA TYR A 50 -7.62 7.88 -0.26
C TYR A 50 -6.41 7.80 0.66
N ILE A 51 -6.46 8.45 1.83
CA ILE A 51 -5.38 8.34 2.83
C ILE A 51 -5.22 6.88 3.25
N LEU A 52 -6.32 6.21 3.60
CA LEU A 52 -6.28 4.80 4.00
C LEU A 52 -5.81 3.92 2.84
N PHE A 53 -6.31 4.16 1.64
CA PHE A 53 -5.97 3.39 0.45
C PHE A 53 -4.47 3.46 0.14
N SER A 54 -3.91 4.67 0.05
CA SER A 54 -2.48 4.89 -0.21
C SER A 54 -1.60 4.39 0.94
N TYR A 55 -2.02 4.58 2.19
CA TYR A 55 -1.29 4.08 3.37
C TYR A 55 -1.19 2.55 3.37
N ASN A 56 -2.28 1.85 3.08
CA ASN A 56 -2.29 0.40 3.07
C ASN A 56 -1.43 -0.16 1.93
N PHE A 57 -1.43 0.47 0.74
CA PHE A 57 -0.53 0.06 -0.33
C PHE A 57 0.95 0.35 -0.03
N GLU A 58 1.25 1.48 0.61
CA GLU A 58 2.60 1.76 1.11
C GLU A 58 3.08 0.64 2.05
N LEU A 59 2.23 0.17 2.97
CA LEU A 59 2.55 -0.94 3.87
C LEU A 59 2.78 -2.26 3.11
N ILE A 60 2.02 -2.54 2.05
CA ILE A 60 2.22 -3.69 1.17
C ILE A 60 3.63 -3.61 0.55
N LEU A 61 3.98 -2.50 -0.10
CA LEU A 61 5.32 -2.31 -0.69
C LEU A 61 6.44 -2.45 0.35
N LYS A 62 6.30 -1.79 1.51
CA LYS A 62 7.28 -1.86 2.59
C LYS A 62 7.45 -3.27 3.12
N SER A 63 6.37 -4.02 3.27
CA SER A 63 6.46 -5.42 3.70
C SER A 63 7.21 -6.27 2.67
N ARG A 64 7.01 -6.05 1.36
CA ARG A 64 7.78 -6.74 0.32
C ARG A 64 9.25 -6.36 0.32
N ILE A 65 9.59 -5.08 0.51
CA ILE A 65 10.97 -4.58 0.63
C ILE A 65 11.68 -5.21 1.83
N LEU A 66 10.98 -5.37 2.95
CA LEU A 66 11.54 -6.03 4.13
C LEU A 66 11.86 -7.50 3.85
N LEU A 67 10.99 -8.23 3.15
CA LEU A 67 11.24 -9.64 2.79
C LEU A 67 12.41 -9.80 1.81
N ALA A 68 12.51 -8.90 0.83
CA ALA A 68 13.61 -8.77 -0.13
C ALA A 68 14.96 -8.46 0.52
N SER A 69 14.95 -7.90 1.72
CA SER A 69 16.14 -7.34 2.33
C SER A 69 17.07 -8.43 2.88
N GLU A 70 18.36 -8.28 2.58
CA GLU A 70 19.45 -9.03 3.22
C GLU A 70 19.91 -8.39 4.54
N LEU A 71 19.37 -7.23 4.90
CA LEU A 71 19.68 -6.55 6.16
C LEU A 71 19.10 -7.30 7.37
N ILE A 72 19.87 -7.34 8.46
CA ILE A 72 19.53 -8.04 9.71
C ILE A 72 19.14 -7.06 10.82
N SER A 73 19.75 -5.88 10.83
CA SER A 73 19.54 -4.84 11.83
C SER A 73 18.18 -4.18 11.66
N ARG A 74 17.42 -4.09 12.76
CA ARG A 74 16.14 -3.38 12.80
C ARG A 74 16.27 -1.92 12.37
N LYS A 75 17.34 -1.24 12.75
CA LYS A 75 17.58 0.17 12.39
C LYS A 75 17.72 0.32 10.88
N ASP A 76 18.54 -0.53 10.26
CA ASP A 76 18.82 -0.45 8.83
C ASP A 76 17.62 -0.89 8.00
N LEU A 77 16.86 -1.88 8.48
CA LEU A 77 15.57 -2.27 7.91
C LEU A 77 14.56 -1.11 7.92
N ILE A 78 14.45 -0.38 9.04
CA ILE A 78 13.56 0.78 9.15
C ILE A 78 14.00 1.89 8.20
N GLU A 79 15.30 2.20 8.15
CA GLU A 79 15.83 3.22 7.25
C GLU A 79 15.61 2.84 5.77
N LYS A 80 15.73 1.55 5.42
CA LYS A 80 15.43 1.01 4.09
C LYS A 80 13.96 1.13 3.70
N ILE A 81 13.03 1.37 4.61
CA ILE A 81 11.61 1.61 4.29
C ILE A 81 11.14 3.01 4.65
N LYS A 82 12.05 3.92 5.01
CA LYS A 82 11.73 5.28 5.44
C LYS A 82 11.51 6.20 4.24
N SER A 83 10.37 6.03 3.59
CA SER A 83 9.87 6.88 2.51
C SER A 83 8.34 6.74 2.45
N HIS A 84 7.68 7.81 1.99
CA HIS A 84 6.26 7.78 1.61
C HIS A 84 6.06 7.83 0.09
N ASP A 85 7.14 8.09 -0.66
CA ASP A 85 7.12 8.08 -2.12
C ASP A 85 7.10 6.64 -2.64
N LEU A 86 5.98 6.26 -3.28
CA LEU A 86 5.74 4.89 -3.74
C LEU A 86 6.63 4.50 -4.91
N GLU A 87 6.98 5.44 -5.79
CA GLU A 87 7.91 5.20 -6.90
C GLU A 87 9.33 4.99 -6.36
N LEU A 88 9.75 5.79 -5.38
CA LEU A 88 11.06 5.59 -4.74
C LEU A 88 11.12 4.26 -3.99
N LEU A 89 10.03 3.84 -3.35
CA LEU A 89 9.94 2.53 -2.69
C LEU A 89 10.00 1.39 -3.72
N SER A 90 9.30 1.49 -4.85
CA SER A 90 9.28 0.46 -5.89
C SER A 90 10.69 0.21 -6.46
N LYS A 91 11.48 1.27 -6.64
CA LYS A 91 12.89 1.21 -7.09
C LYS A 91 13.82 0.45 -6.13
N ARG A 92 13.37 0.11 -4.91
CA ARG A 92 14.14 -0.69 -3.93
C ARG A 92 13.93 -2.20 -4.10
N LEU A 93 13.04 -2.61 -5.00
CA LEU A 93 12.73 -3.98 -5.37
C LEU A 93 13.26 -4.27 -6.78
N SER A 94 13.68 -5.50 -7.05
CA SER A 94 13.86 -5.94 -8.43
C SER A 94 12.51 -6.06 -9.15
N ILE A 95 12.53 -6.19 -10.47
CA ILE A 95 11.33 -6.40 -11.29
C ILE A 95 10.61 -7.67 -10.81
N GLU A 96 11.33 -8.77 -10.61
CA GLU A 96 10.76 -10.04 -10.15
C GLU A 96 10.12 -9.91 -8.77
N GLU A 97 10.73 -9.13 -7.88
CA GLU A 97 10.21 -8.89 -6.54
C GLU A 97 8.93 -8.06 -6.56
N LEU A 98 8.84 -7.07 -7.43
CA LEU A 98 7.63 -6.27 -7.62
C LEU A 98 6.51 -7.10 -8.25
N GLN A 99 6.83 -7.89 -9.27
CA GLN A 99 5.88 -8.79 -9.93
C GLN A 99 5.38 -9.90 -9.01
N SER A 100 6.17 -10.33 -8.03
CA SER A 100 5.75 -11.33 -7.03
C SER A 100 4.57 -10.89 -6.15
N ILE A 101 4.23 -9.60 -6.17
CA ILE A 101 3.04 -9.03 -5.52
C ILE A 101 2.06 -8.42 -6.53
N ASN A 102 2.05 -8.94 -7.77
CA ASN A 102 1.15 -8.55 -8.85
C ASN A 102 1.32 -7.09 -9.34
N VAL A 103 2.47 -6.47 -9.11
CA VAL A 103 2.77 -5.12 -9.60
C VAL A 103 3.79 -5.18 -10.73
N LYS A 104 3.44 -4.58 -11.87
CA LYS A 104 4.32 -4.47 -13.03
C LYS A 104 5.22 -3.24 -12.95
N ASN A 105 4.64 -2.08 -12.63
CA ASN A 105 5.36 -0.83 -12.55
C ASN A 105 4.61 0.18 -11.66
N ILE A 106 5.35 1.16 -11.13
CA ILE A 106 4.79 2.30 -10.38
C ILE A 106 5.43 3.55 -10.96
N LEU A 107 4.60 4.47 -11.46
CA LEU A 107 5.03 5.74 -12.02
C LEU A 107 4.41 6.89 -11.24
N LYS A 108 5.23 7.84 -10.81
CA LYS A 108 4.74 9.09 -10.24
C LYS A 108 4.26 10.01 -11.37
N ASN A 109 3.09 10.62 -11.18
CA ASN A 109 2.45 11.52 -12.14
C ASN A 109 1.94 12.77 -11.42
N GLU A 110 1.94 13.90 -12.12
CA GLU A 110 1.35 15.14 -11.64
C GLU A 110 0.06 15.41 -12.43
N ASN A 111 -1.05 15.60 -11.72
CA ASN A 111 -2.38 15.73 -12.30
C ASN A 111 -3.15 16.87 -11.62
N PHE A 112 -3.38 17.96 -12.34
CA PHE A 112 -4.05 19.17 -11.82
C PHE A 112 -3.48 19.70 -10.49
N GLY A 113 -2.15 19.64 -10.35
CA GLY A 113 -1.45 20.06 -9.14
C GLY A 113 -1.51 19.05 -8.00
N PHE A 114 -2.07 17.85 -8.22
CA PHE A 114 -2.02 16.70 -7.32
C PHE A 114 -1.02 15.65 -7.77
N THR A 115 -0.25 15.15 -6.83
CA THR A 115 0.66 14.02 -7.09
C THR A 115 -0.12 12.72 -6.98
N GLU A 116 -0.04 11.91 -8.03
CA GLU A 116 -0.64 10.58 -8.13
C GLU A 116 0.43 9.54 -8.47
N TYR A 117 0.20 8.30 -8.08
CA TYR A 117 1.00 7.15 -8.47
C TYR A 117 0.15 6.21 -9.32
N LEU A 118 0.58 6.01 -10.56
CA LEU A 118 -0.02 5.06 -11.50
C LEU A 118 0.65 3.69 -11.29
N VAL A 119 -0.10 2.76 -10.71
CA VAL A 119 0.36 1.40 -10.42
C VAL A 119 -0.20 0.46 -11.47
N GLU A 120 0.65 0.03 -12.38
CA GLU A 120 0.30 -0.96 -13.40
C GLU A 120 0.37 -2.37 -12.80
N ILE A 121 -0.73 -3.11 -12.91
CA ILE A 121 -0.87 -4.50 -12.47
C ILE A 121 -0.47 -5.43 -13.63
N LEU A 122 -0.03 -6.66 -13.33
CA LEU A 122 0.40 -7.61 -14.36
C LEU A 122 -0.66 -7.93 -15.42
N ASP A 123 -1.94 -7.81 -15.07
CA ASP A 123 -3.06 -8.03 -16.01
C ASP A 123 -3.40 -6.81 -16.88
N GLY A 124 -2.58 -5.75 -16.81
CA GLY A 124 -2.71 -4.53 -17.61
C GLY A 124 -3.65 -3.48 -17.02
N ARG A 125 -4.31 -3.74 -15.88
CA ARG A 125 -5.07 -2.71 -15.17
C ARG A 125 -4.14 -1.70 -14.51
N THR A 126 -4.64 -0.46 -14.33
CA THR A 126 -3.92 0.59 -13.61
C THR A 126 -4.74 1.03 -12.40
N ILE A 127 -4.13 0.99 -11.22
CA ILE A 127 -4.67 1.54 -9.98
C ILE A 127 -4.02 2.90 -9.74
N ILE A 128 -4.84 3.89 -9.38
CA ILE A 128 -4.35 5.25 -9.10
C ILE A 128 -4.33 5.45 -7.59
N PHE A 129 -3.16 5.75 -7.04
CA PHE A 129 -3.00 6.16 -5.64
C PHE A 129 -2.70 7.64 -5.57
N GLN A 130 -3.38 8.34 -4.66
CA GLN A 130 -3.08 9.73 -4.39
C GLN A 130 -1.89 9.81 -3.41
N ASP A 131 -0.99 10.77 -3.57
CA ASP A 131 0.12 10.92 -2.62
C ASP A 131 -0.40 11.28 -1.22
N LEU A 132 0.15 10.59 -0.20
CA LEU A 132 -0.32 10.72 1.19
C LEU A 132 -0.15 12.12 1.76
N ILE A 133 0.99 12.76 1.47
CA ILE A 133 1.28 14.12 1.92
C ILE A 133 0.31 15.04 1.21
N ASP A 134 0.18 14.85 -0.09
CA ASP A 134 -0.62 15.69 -0.95
C ASP A 134 -2.12 15.68 -0.63
N VAL A 135 -2.68 14.50 -0.36
CA VAL A 135 -4.08 14.33 0.09
C VAL A 135 -4.30 14.95 1.46
N ARG A 136 -3.30 14.86 2.35
CA ARG A 136 -3.39 15.38 3.72
C ARG A 136 -3.37 16.90 3.78
N TYR A 137 -2.65 17.53 2.87
CA TYR A 137 -2.47 18.99 2.78
C TYR A 137 -3.19 19.60 1.59
N ASP A 138 -4.21 18.94 1.05
CA ASP A 138 -4.97 19.43 -0.11
C ASP A 138 -5.70 20.77 0.15
N PHE A 139 -5.89 21.14 1.42
CA PHE A 139 -6.44 22.44 1.82
C PHE A 139 -5.50 23.62 1.52
N GLU A 140 -4.21 23.35 1.24
CA GLU A 140 -3.23 24.36 0.82
C GLU A 140 -3.32 24.67 -0.68
N LYS A 141 -4.18 23.95 -1.41
CA LYS A 141 -4.28 24.05 -2.87
C LYS A 141 -5.47 24.88 -3.30
N ASP A 142 -5.30 25.57 -4.43
CA ASP A 142 -6.33 26.43 -5.02
C ASP A 142 -7.50 25.64 -5.68
N GLY A 143 -7.34 24.33 -5.87
CA GLY A 143 -8.30 23.47 -6.56
C GLY A 143 -9.16 22.63 -5.62
N LEU A 144 -10.45 22.48 -5.94
CA LEU A 144 -11.32 21.49 -5.31
C LEU A 144 -11.13 20.12 -5.98
N ARG A 145 -11.22 19.04 -5.20
CA ARG A 145 -11.27 17.68 -5.75
C ARG A 145 -12.49 17.52 -6.66
N ASN A 146 -12.27 16.98 -7.86
CA ASN A 146 -13.35 16.61 -8.75
C ASN A 146 -14.21 15.52 -8.13
N ILE A 147 -15.51 15.59 -8.36
CA ILE A 147 -16.46 14.57 -7.94
C ILE A 147 -16.43 13.42 -8.96
N ASP A 148 -16.07 12.22 -8.51
CA ASP A 148 -16.23 10.99 -9.29
C ASP A 148 -17.37 10.16 -8.70
N LEU A 149 -18.48 10.08 -9.44
CA LEU A 149 -19.67 9.34 -9.03
C LEU A 149 -19.41 7.82 -8.93
N ASN A 150 -18.37 7.32 -9.59
CA ASN A 150 -17.98 5.91 -9.59
C ASN A 150 -16.80 5.61 -8.66
N GLU A 151 -16.33 6.59 -7.88
CA GLU A 151 -15.15 6.46 -7.00
C GLU A 151 -15.24 5.24 -6.09
N SER A 152 -16.37 5.06 -5.40
CA SER A 152 -16.56 3.96 -4.44
C SER A 152 -16.47 2.59 -5.12
N ALA A 153 -17.13 2.41 -6.27
CA ALA A 153 -17.11 1.16 -7.00
C ALA A 153 -15.73 0.82 -7.57
N LYS A 154 -15.00 1.83 -8.07
CA LYS A 154 -13.61 1.67 -8.54
C LYS A 154 -12.69 1.29 -7.39
N MET A 155 -12.72 2.05 -6.29
CA MET A 155 -11.91 1.78 -5.12
C MET A 155 -12.22 0.41 -4.51
N GLN A 156 -13.47 -0.04 -4.53
CA GLN A 156 -13.83 -1.38 -4.05
C GLN A 156 -13.22 -2.49 -4.91
N SER A 157 -13.22 -2.33 -6.24
CA SER A 157 -12.49 -3.24 -7.14
C SER A 157 -11.00 -3.25 -6.81
N ASP A 158 -10.40 -2.10 -6.57
CA ASP A 158 -8.97 -1.99 -6.31
C ASP A 158 -8.58 -2.55 -4.93
N VAL A 159 -9.40 -2.35 -3.91
CA VAL A 159 -9.22 -2.96 -2.58
C VAL A 159 -9.16 -4.48 -2.67
N ASN A 160 -9.99 -5.11 -3.50
CA ASN A 160 -9.94 -6.56 -3.71
C ASN A 160 -8.60 -7.01 -4.31
N ILE A 161 -8.02 -6.23 -5.21
CA ILE A 161 -6.69 -6.50 -5.77
C ILE A 161 -5.64 -6.40 -4.66
N LEU A 162 -5.70 -5.37 -3.82
CA LEU A 162 -4.74 -5.17 -2.72
C LEU A 162 -4.85 -6.26 -1.64
N LEU A 163 -6.06 -6.73 -1.34
CA LEU A 163 -6.29 -7.89 -0.47
C LEU A 163 -5.70 -9.19 -1.06
N ALA A 164 -5.64 -9.33 -2.38
CA ALA A 164 -4.92 -10.44 -3.00
C ALA A 164 -3.41 -10.28 -2.81
N MET A 165 -2.87 -9.06 -2.99
CA MET A 165 -1.45 -8.76 -2.76
C MET A 165 -1.02 -9.06 -1.31
N THR A 166 -1.85 -8.72 -0.31
CA THR A 166 -1.53 -9.04 1.10
C THR A 166 -1.43 -10.56 1.31
N LYS A 167 -2.33 -11.35 0.70
CA LYS A 167 -2.27 -12.82 0.75
C LYS A 167 -0.99 -13.35 0.12
N ASP A 168 -0.55 -12.78 -0.99
CA ASP A 168 0.69 -13.20 -1.64
C ASP A 168 1.92 -12.92 -0.77
N ILE A 169 1.98 -11.76 -0.11
CA ILE A 169 3.03 -11.46 0.87
C ILE A 169 2.96 -12.40 2.08
N MET A 170 1.77 -12.70 2.59
CA MET A 170 1.61 -13.60 3.73
C MET A 170 2.11 -15.03 3.42
N LYS A 171 1.97 -15.51 2.18
CA LYS A 171 2.54 -16.82 1.75
C LYS A 171 4.07 -16.84 1.76
N MET A 172 4.73 -15.67 1.69
CA MET A 172 6.19 -15.54 1.74
C MET A 172 6.72 -15.52 3.19
N LEU A 173 5.85 -15.37 4.19
CA LEU A 173 6.26 -15.40 5.59
C LEU A 173 6.56 -16.83 6.03
N PRO A 174 7.57 -17.03 6.90
CA PRO A 174 7.81 -18.35 7.47
C PRO A 174 6.60 -18.78 8.32
N PRO A 175 6.27 -20.09 8.35
CA PRO A 175 5.16 -20.61 9.14
C PRO A 175 5.33 -20.24 10.61
N ASN A 176 4.22 -19.88 11.26
CA ASN A 176 4.20 -19.66 12.70
C ASN A 176 4.48 -21.00 13.38
N LYS A 177 5.57 -21.03 14.16
CA LYS A 177 5.92 -22.17 15.03
C LYS A 177 5.06 -22.18 16.28
#